data_AF-A0A6A5EGM3-F1
#
_entry.id   AF-A0A6A5EGM3-F1
#
_cell.length_a   1.000
_cell.length_b   1.000
_cell.length_c   1.000
_cell.angle_alpha   90.00
_cell.angle_beta   90.00
_cell.angle_gamma   90.00
#
_symmetry.space_group_name_H-M   'P 1'
#
loop_
_entity.id
_entity.type
_entity.pdbx_description
1 polymer ?
#
loop_
_entity_poly.entity_id
_entity_poly.type
_entity_poly.pdbx_seq_one_letter_code
_entity_poly.pdbx_strand_id
1 'polypeptide(L)'
;MSYKVVCVADHSVEKLRPFKVMSLYSGGTFNKNYNMRYQPTKVSVPASTKKVELYAVITAHGYDDKKCGEYCITSHNFLINEVFNNTLTFDSAGTPLGCTLRVKDGAVPNEAGTWLYGRGGWCDGLQVDPWRTDITKQLNMSEFESNTVLYFGLFEGKDPNPSRDPGYIIMSSFLVFYK
;
A
#
# COMPACT_ATOMS: atom_id res chain seq x y z
N MET A 1 21.12 -45.12 33.98
CA MET A 1 19.91 -44.48 33.42
C MET A 1 20.40 -43.47 32.39
N SER A 2 20.49 -43.88 31.12
CA SER A 2 20.98 -43.00 30.03
C SER A 2 19.81 -42.25 29.42
N TYR A 3 19.81 -40.93 29.55
CA TYR A 3 18.88 -40.07 28.84
C TYR A 3 19.35 -39.94 27.39
N LYS A 4 18.59 -40.51 26.45
CA LYS A 4 18.72 -40.20 25.02
C LYS A 4 18.14 -38.80 24.81
N VAL A 5 19.01 -37.83 24.54
CA VAL A 5 18.59 -36.56 23.96
C VAL A 5 18.16 -36.86 22.53
N VAL A 6 16.86 -36.77 22.27
CA VAL A 6 16.30 -36.83 20.91
C VAL A 6 16.42 -35.42 20.34
N CYS A 7 17.33 -35.21 19.39
CA CYS A 7 17.32 -34.01 18.57
C CYS A 7 16.09 -34.08 17.67
N VAL A 8 15.08 -33.26 17.98
CA VAL A 8 13.97 -33.03 17.05
C VAL A 8 14.56 -32.27 15.87
N ALA A 9 14.47 -32.86 14.67
CA ALA A 9 14.89 -32.22 13.45
C ALA A 9 14.17 -30.86 13.33
N ASP A 10 14.96 -29.81 13.13
CA ASP A 10 14.50 -28.47 12.79
C ASP A 10 13.53 -28.59 11.60
N HIS A 11 12.25 -28.27 11.83
CA HIS A 11 11.26 -28.21 10.78
C HIS A 11 11.70 -27.08 9.85
N SER A 12 12.38 -27.43 8.75
CA SER A 12 12.74 -26.47 7.72
C SER A 12 11.46 -25.80 7.23
N VAL A 13 11.20 -24.58 7.69
CA VAL A 13 10.07 -23.78 7.24
C VAL A 13 10.25 -23.59 5.74
N GLU A 14 9.28 -24.07 4.97
CA GLU A 14 9.35 -23.97 3.52
C GLU A 14 9.46 -22.49 3.12
N LYS A 15 10.62 -22.12 2.57
CA LYS A 15 10.90 -20.74 2.18
C LYS A 15 10.24 -20.44 0.84
N LEU A 16 9.06 -19.82 0.90
CA LEU A 16 8.34 -19.36 -0.28
C LEU A 16 9.17 -18.33 -1.06
N ARG A 17 9.15 -18.44 -2.40
CA ARG A 17 9.84 -17.49 -3.29
C ARG A 17 8.86 -16.87 -4.29
N PRO A 18 9.01 -15.56 -4.59
CA PRO A 18 8.18 -14.93 -5.60
C PRO A 18 8.51 -15.56 -6.97
N PHE A 19 7.49 -15.87 -7.76
CA PHE A 19 7.67 -16.46 -9.08
C PHE A 19 6.85 -15.78 -10.18
N LYS A 20 5.87 -14.94 -9.82
CA LYS A 20 5.08 -14.14 -10.76
C LYS A 20 4.71 -12.81 -10.11
N VAL A 21 4.68 -11.76 -10.93
CA VAL A 21 4.19 -10.43 -10.56
C VAL A 21 3.12 -10.03 -11.57
N MET A 22 2.06 -9.41 -11.10
CA MET A 22 1.00 -8.81 -11.92
C MET A 22 0.85 -7.34 -11.51
N SER A 23 1.00 -6.41 -12.46
CA SER A 23 0.70 -4.99 -12.22
C SER A 23 -0.79 -4.81 -11.97
N LEU A 24 -1.13 -3.89 -11.06
CA LEU A 24 -2.50 -3.49 -10.78
C LEU A 24 -2.73 -2.04 -11.25
N TYR A 25 -2.70 -1.10 -10.31
CA TYR A 25 -3.08 0.29 -10.52
C TYR A 25 -1.88 1.23 -10.37
N SER A 26 -1.98 2.39 -11.02
CA SER A 26 -1.07 3.52 -10.83
C SER A 26 -1.78 4.71 -10.18
N GLY A 27 -0.98 5.64 -9.67
CA GLY A 27 -1.47 6.91 -9.13
C GLY A 27 -1.90 7.91 -10.20
N GLY A 28 -2.27 9.11 -9.78
CA GLY A 28 -2.63 10.23 -10.65
C GLY A 28 -3.24 11.40 -9.88
N THR A 29 -3.80 12.35 -10.60
CA THR A 29 -4.38 13.58 -10.03
C THR A 29 -5.54 13.28 -9.08
N PHE A 30 -5.40 13.68 -7.82
CA PHE A 30 -6.33 13.40 -6.72
C PHE A 30 -7.49 14.39 -6.70
N ASN A 31 -8.37 14.32 -7.70
CA ASN A 31 -9.52 15.20 -7.90
C ASN A 31 -10.86 14.43 -7.91
N LYS A 32 -11.98 15.11 -8.17
CA LYS A 32 -13.34 14.51 -8.20
C LYS A 32 -13.52 13.30 -9.11
N ASN A 33 -12.64 13.12 -10.09
CA ASN A 33 -12.69 11.99 -11.01
C ASN A 33 -11.65 10.91 -10.64
N TYR A 34 -10.96 11.02 -9.50
CA TYR A 34 -9.84 10.14 -9.12
C TYR A 34 -10.25 8.67 -9.03
N ASN A 35 -11.45 8.39 -8.51
CA ASN A 35 -11.91 7.01 -8.38
C ASN A 35 -12.61 6.49 -9.64
N MET A 36 -13.16 7.37 -10.50
CA MET A 36 -13.86 7.01 -11.74
C MET A 36 -12.96 6.33 -12.80
N ARG A 37 -11.65 6.48 -12.65
CA ARG A 37 -10.62 5.96 -13.57
C ARG A 37 -10.20 4.53 -13.23
N TYR A 38 -10.64 3.98 -12.09
CA TYR A 38 -10.33 2.63 -11.69
C TYR A 38 -11.52 1.71 -11.94
N GLN A 39 -11.26 0.57 -12.56
CA GLN A 39 -12.25 -0.47 -12.81
C GLN A 39 -11.76 -1.78 -12.17
N PRO A 40 -12.67 -2.65 -11.70
CA PRO A 40 -12.29 -3.93 -11.14
C PRO A 40 -11.42 -4.75 -12.11
N THR A 41 -10.25 -5.17 -11.63
CA THR A 41 -9.30 -5.98 -12.39
C THR A 41 -9.48 -7.44 -12.02
N LYS A 42 -9.73 -8.30 -13.02
CA LYS A 42 -9.81 -9.75 -12.81
C LYS A 42 -8.44 -10.34 -12.54
N VAL A 43 -8.37 -11.30 -11.62
CA VAL A 43 -7.13 -11.95 -11.19
C VAL A 43 -7.27 -13.47 -11.26
N SER A 44 -6.35 -14.10 -11.99
CA SER A 44 -6.20 -15.55 -12.02
C SER A 44 -4.98 -15.98 -11.21
N VAL A 45 -5.22 -16.76 -10.16
CA VAL A 45 -4.17 -17.30 -9.30
C VAL A 45 -3.60 -18.56 -9.96
N PRO A 46 -2.29 -18.61 -10.29
CA PRO A 46 -1.68 -19.84 -10.82
C PRO A 46 -1.75 -20.99 -9.80
N ALA A 47 -2.03 -22.21 -10.26
CA ALA A 47 -2.23 -23.38 -9.39
C ALA A 47 -1.05 -23.69 -8.43
N SER A 48 0.18 -23.32 -8.79
CA SER A 48 1.35 -23.51 -7.92
C SER A 48 1.47 -22.48 -6.79
N THR A 49 0.55 -21.52 -6.69
CA THR A 49 0.64 -20.40 -5.73
C THR A 49 0.30 -20.88 -4.32
N LYS A 50 1.20 -20.59 -3.38
CA LYS A 50 0.99 -20.84 -1.94
C LYS A 50 0.67 -19.57 -1.17
N LYS A 51 1.10 -18.41 -1.67
CA LYS A 51 0.81 -17.09 -1.09
C LYS A 51 0.66 -16.04 -2.18
N VAL A 52 -0.29 -15.12 -2.00
CA VAL A 52 -0.44 -13.89 -2.79
C VAL A 52 -0.29 -12.69 -1.87
N GLU A 53 0.60 -11.78 -2.24
CA GLU A 53 0.84 -10.54 -1.52
C GLU A 53 0.40 -9.35 -2.38
N LEU A 54 -0.42 -8.49 -1.81
CA LEU A 54 -0.62 -7.14 -2.32
C LEU A 54 0.61 -6.31 -1.95
N TYR A 55 1.23 -5.70 -2.95
CA TYR A 55 2.40 -4.85 -2.80
C TYR A 55 2.11 -3.50 -3.42
N ALA A 56 2.25 -2.41 -2.68
CA ALA A 56 2.06 -1.07 -3.22
C ALA A 56 3.09 -0.09 -2.64
N VAL A 57 3.65 0.75 -3.50
CA VAL A 57 4.46 1.92 -3.11
C VAL A 57 3.63 3.13 -3.46
N ILE A 58 3.27 3.93 -2.46
CA ILE A 58 2.31 5.03 -2.59
C ILE A 58 2.89 6.26 -1.89
N THR A 59 2.88 7.39 -2.57
CA THR A 59 3.18 8.70 -2.01
C THR A 59 2.20 9.74 -2.54
N ALA A 60 1.89 10.73 -1.74
CA ALA A 60 0.97 11.79 -2.08
C ALA A 60 1.69 13.15 -2.05
N HIS A 61 1.42 13.99 -3.05
CA HIS A 61 2.20 15.17 -3.41
C HIS A 61 1.32 16.34 -3.83
N GLY A 62 1.86 17.56 -3.74
CA GLY A 62 1.11 18.78 -4.01
C GLY A 62 0.02 18.99 -2.98
N TYR A 63 -0.67 20.12 -3.06
CA TYR A 63 -1.74 20.40 -2.11
C TYR A 63 -2.82 21.30 -2.72
N ASP A 64 -4.07 20.97 -2.44
CA ASP A 64 -5.25 21.74 -2.85
C ASP A 64 -5.75 22.68 -1.72
N ASP A 65 -6.99 23.19 -1.86
CA ASP A 65 -7.66 24.01 -0.83
C ASP A 65 -7.97 23.26 0.48
N LYS A 66 -7.81 21.94 0.51
CA LYS A 66 -7.90 21.06 1.69
C LYS A 66 -6.53 20.56 2.14
N LYS A 67 -5.47 21.07 1.53
CA LYS A 67 -4.08 20.65 1.72
C LYS A 67 -3.82 19.19 1.29
N CYS A 68 -4.67 18.64 0.43
CA CYS A 68 -4.66 17.22 0.08
C CYS A 68 -3.70 16.85 -1.04
N GLY A 69 -3.15 15.65 -0.90
CA GLY A 69 -1.90 15.26 -1.51
C GLY A 69 -0.87 15.13 -0.39
N GLU A 70 -0.09 16.18 -0.18
CA GLU A 70 1.07 16.15 0.70
C GLU A 70 0.74 16.17 2.19
N TYR A 71 -0.27 16.93 2.62
CA TYR A 71 -0.46 17.25 4.05
C TYR A 71 -1.80 16.81 4.64
N CYS A 72 -2.79 16.43 3.84
CA CYS A 72 -4.03 15.88 4.37
C CYS A 72 -3.92 14.36 4.54
N ILE A 73 -4.70 13.81 5.46
CA ILE A 73 -4.80 12.37 5.64
C ILE A 73 -5.59 11.78 4.45
N THR A 74 -4.92 10.95 3.66
CA THR A 74 -5.54 10.14 2.61
C THR A 74 -5.56 8.67 3.00
N SER A 75 -6.58 7.95 2.52
CA SER A 75 -6.61 6.49 2.61
C SER A 75 -6.63 5.85 1.22
N HIS A 76 -5.93 4.73 1.09
CA HIS A 76 -5.70 3.99 -0.13
C HIS A 76 -6.24 2.58 0.07
N ASN A 77 -7.25 2.21 -0.70
CA ASN A 77 -8.08 1.04 -0.46
C ASN A 77 -7.97 0.06 -1.62
N PHE A 78 -7.74 -1.21 -1.31
CA PHE A 78 -7.76 -2.32 -2.25
C PHE A 78 -8.83 -3.31 -1.81
N LEU A 79 -9.95 -3.30 -2.53
CA LEU A 79 -11.11 -4.15 -2.29
C LEU A 79 -10.98 -5.44 -3.09
N ILE A 80 -10.86 -6.56 -2.39
CA ILE A 80 -10.74 -7.89 -2.98
C ILE A 80 -12.11 -8.56 -2.98
N ASN A 81 -12.54 -9.04 -4.14
CA ASN A 81 -13.80 -9.76 -4.34
C ASN A 81 -15.02 -9.02 -3.78
N GLU A 82 -15.00 -7.68 -3.83
CA GLU A 82 -16.06 -6.79 -3.32
C GLU A 82 -16.36 -6.91 -1.82
N VAL A 83 -15.57 -7.70 -1.07
CA VAL A 83 -15.83 -8.04 0.34
C VAL A 83 -14.69 -7.62 1.25
N PHE A 84 -13.44 -7.85 0.86
CA PHE A 84 -12.29 -7.63 1.75
C PHE A 84 -11.61 -6.31 1.41
N ASN A 85 -11.79 -5.29 2.26
CA ASN A 85 -11.11 -4.01 2.10
C ASN A 85 -9.76 -4.01 2.82
N ASN A 86 -8.67 -3.80 2.07
CA ASN A 86 -7.34 -3.61 2.61
C ASN A 86 -6.99 -2.12 2.49
N THR A 87 -6.77 -1.45 3.62
CA THR A 87 -6.59 0.00 3.67
C THR A 87 -5.22 0.38 4.19
N LEU A 88 -4.55 1.27 3.48
CA LEU A 88 -3.38 2.02 3.95
C LEU A 88 -3.78 3.48 4.16
N THR A 89 -3.58 4.00 5.37
CA THR A 89 -3.87 5.40 5.70
C THR A 89 -2.59 6.14 6.07
N PHE A 90 -2.45 7.37 5.58
CA PHE A 90 -1.32 8.24 5.92
C PHE A 90 -1.62 9.12 7.14
N ASP A 91 -1.81 8.49 8.30
CA ASP A 91 -2.25 9.16 9.54
C ASP A 91 -1.27 10.21 10.07
N SER A 92 0.01 10.12 9.70
CA SER A 92 1.00 11.13 10.08
C SER A 92 0.88 12.42 9.27
N ALA A 93 0.18 12.42 8.13
CA ALA A 93 0.06 13.61 7.28
C ALA A 93 -0.60 14.77 8.04
N GLY A 94 -0.03 15.96 7.90
CA GLY A 94 -0.57 17.19 8.51
C GLY A 94 -0.20 17.36 9.99
N THR A 95 0.52 16.41 10.57
CA THR A 95 1.05 16.56 11.94
C THR A 95 2.25 17.52 11.95
N PRO A 96 2.38 18.39 12.97
CA PRO A 96 3.49 19.35 13.04
C PRO A 96 4.88 18.72 13.09
N LEU A 97 5.03 17.49 13.57
CA LEU A 97 6.34 16.84 13.79
C LEU A 97 6.44 15.45 13.17
N GLY A 98 5.51 15.07 12.28
CA GLY A 98 5.44 13.70 11.76
C GLY A 98 6.75 13.18 11.19
N CYS A 99 7.45 13.97 10.38
CA CYS A 99 8.75 13.60 9.84
C CYS A 99 9.92 13.84 10.80
N THR A 100 9.79 14.80 11.72
CA THR A 100 10.77 14.98 12.81
C THR A 100 10.90 13.71 13.66
N LEU A 101 9.78 13.04 13.95
CA LEU A 101 9.76 11.80 14.73
C LEU A 101 10.37 10.60 13.98
N ARG A 102 10.61 10.74 12.67
CA ARG A 102 11.20 9.72 11.78
C ARG A 102 12.68 9.98 11.48
N VAL A 103 13.32 10.97 12.11
CA VAL A 103 14.76 11.27 11.89
C VAL A 103 15.64 10.07 12.17
N LYS A 104 15.36 9.33 13.25
CA LYS A 104 16.10 8.10 13.59
C LYS A 104 15.97 6.99 12.54
N ASP A 105 14.93 7.05 11.70
CA ASP A 105 14.66 6.08 10.66
C ASP A 105 15.26 6.50 9.30
N GLY A 106 15.84 7.71 9.21
CA GLY A 106 16.49 8.22 8.01
C GLY A 106 15.85 9.48 7.41
N ALA A 107 14.81 10.07 8.03
CA ALA A 107 14.34 11.38 7.62
C ALA A 107 15.41 12.44 7.92
N VAL A 108 15.62 13.39 7.01
CA VAL A 108 16.69 14.38 7.13
C VAL A 108 16.17 15.81 6.98
N PRO A 109 16.76 16.78 7.69
CA PRO A 109 16.42 18.20 7.59
C PRO A 109 17.10 18.85 6.38
N ASN A 110 16.83 18.35 5.18
CA ASN A 110 17.47 18.83 3.94
C ASN A 110 16.60 19.81 3.13
N GLU A 111 15.40 20.15 3.62
CA GLU A 111 14.54 21.18 3.06
C GLU A 111 14.41 22.36 4.04
N ALA A 112 14.37 23.58 3.51
CA ALA A 112 14.12 24.77 4.31
C ALA A 112 12.66 24.81 4.80
N GLY A 113 12.46 24.68 6.11
CA GLY A 113 11.25 25.12 6.81
C GLY A 113 10.09 24.12 6.92
N THR A 114 9.92 23.18 6.00
CA THR A 114 8.75 22.26 5.98
C THR A 114 9.08 20.80 6.25
N TRP A 115 10.37 20.42 6.28
CA TRP A 115 10.84 19.04 6.48
C TRP A 115 10.30 18.36 7.74
N LEU A 116 9.95 19.15 8.78
CA LEU A 116 9.49 18.65 10.07
C LEU A 116 8.09 18.02 10.00
N TYR A 117 7.24 18.49 9.08
CA TYR A 117 5.83 18.14 9.02
C TYR A 117 5.63 16.71 8.54
N GLY A 118 4.62 16.03 9.07
CA GLY A 118 4.23 14.74 8.51
C GLY A 118 3.57 14.89 7.15
N ARG A 119 3.94 14.01 6.21
CA ARG A 119 3.46 14.03 4.83
C ARG A 119 2.74 12.73 4.46
N GLY A 120 2.07 12.74 3.31
CA GLY A 120 1.32 11.62 2.73
C GLY A 120 2.21 10.47 2.24
N GLY A 121 2.70 9.65 3.16
CA GLY A 121 3.41 8.40 2.86
C GLY A 121 4.92 8.53 2.64
N TRP A 122 5.50 9.69 2.91
CA TRP A 122 6.94 9.93 2.76
C TRP A 122 7.46 10.99 3.73
N CYS A 123 8.78 11.12 3.83
CA CYS A 123 9.48 12.20 4.54
C CYS A 123 10.73 12.58 3.76
N ASP A 124 11.17 13.83 3.89
CA ASP A 124 12.36 14.30 3.19
C ASP A 124 13.60 13.45 3.53
N GLY A 125 14.25 12.92 2.49
CA GLY A 125 15.38 11.99 2.53
C GLY A 125 15.14 10.60 3.12
N LEU A 126 13.93 10.30 3.57
CA LEU A 126 13.55 8.95 3.99
C LEU A 126 13.09 8.12 2.79
N GLN A 127 13.51 6.86 2.74
CA GLN A 127 13.01 5.91 1.75
C GLN A 127 11.51 5.66 1.91
N VAL A 128 10.82 5.41 0.79
CA VAL A 128 9.41 5.01 0.81
C VAL A 128 9.34 3.50 0.91
N ASP A 129 8.92 2.99 2.06
CA ASP A 129 8.73 1.56 2.26
C ASP A 129 7.47 1.07 1.55
N PRO A 130 7.54 -0.06 0.82
CA PRO A 130 6.35 -0.67 0.23
C PRO A 130 5.38 -1.16 1.29
N TRP A 131 4.10 -0.88 1.10
CA TRP A 131 3.03 -1.51 1.84
C TRP A 131 2.79 -2.91 1.30
N ARG A 132 2.83 -3.90 2.18
CA ARG A 132 2.76 -5.33 1.86
C ARG A 132 1.71 -6.01 2.72
N THR A 133 0.74 -6.66 2.09
CA THR A 133 -0.36 -7.34 2.78
C THR A 133 -0.57 -8.72 2.18
N ASP A 134 -0.62 -9.75 3.03
CA ASP A 134 -1.00 -11.09 2.60
C ASP A 134 -2.51 -11.16 2.37
N ILE A 135 -2.91 -11.37 1.12
CA ILE A 135 -4.32 -11.45 0.71
C ILE A 135 -4.73 -12.88 0.35
N THR A 136 -3.88 -13.89 0.64
CA THR A 136 -4.08 -15.28 0.20
C THR A 136 -5.45 -15.83 0.63
N LYS A 137 -5.87 -15.54 1.86
CA LYS A 137 -7.16 -16.00 2.41
C LYS A 137 -8.38 -15.24 1.90
N GLN A 138 -8.16 -14.15 1.16
CA GLN A 138 -9.21 -13.29 0.59
C GLN A 138 -9.53 -13.69 -0.86
N LEU A 139 -8.73 -14.59 -1.45
CA LEU A 139 -8.84 -15.03 -2.83
C LEU A 139 -9.41 -16.46 -2.91
N ASN A 140 -10.17 -16.71 -3.96
CA ASN A 140 -10.46 -18.07 -4.41
C ASN A 140 -9.22 -18.62 -5.14
N MET A 141 -8.58 -19.62 -4.54
CA MET A 141 -7.33 -20.22 -5.03
C MET A 141 -7.56 -21.35 -6.06
N SER A 142 -8.81 -21.78 -6.25
CA SER A 142 -9.15 -22.98 -7.02
C SER A 142 -9.81 -22.68 -8.36
N GLU A 143 -10.54 -21.57 -8.46
CA GLU A 143 -11.33 -21.21 -9.65
C GLU A 143 -10.62 -20.14 -10.50
N PHE A 144 -10.55 -20.39 -11.81
CA PHE A 144 -9.94 -19.47 -12.77
C PHE A 144 -10.80 -18.22 -12.98
N GLU A 145 -10.17 -17.04 -13.05
CA GLU A 145 -10.84 -15.72 -13.23
C GLU A 145 -11.97 -15.40 -12.22
N SER A 146 -11.97 -16.05 -11.06
CA SER A 146 -12.99 -15.84 -10.03
C SER A 146 -12.73 -14.62 -9.13
N ASN A 147 -11.51 -14.07 -9.16
CA ASN A 147 -11.12 -12.99 -8.26
C ASN A 147 -11.15 -11.62 -8.95
N THR A 148 -11.53 -10.59 -8.20
CA THR A 148 -11.45 -9.19 -8.60
C THR A 148 -10.70 -8.37 -7.54
N VAL A 149 -9.99 -7.36 -8.01
CA VAL A 149 -9.36 -6.34 -7.16
C VAL A 149 -9.79 -4.98 -7.67
N LEU A 150 -10.28 -4.10 -6.81
CA LEU A 150 -10.57 -2.69 -7.12
C LEU A 150 -9.75 -1.78 -6.21
N TYR A 151 -9.18 -0.73 -6.78
CA TYR A 151 -8.50 0.32 -6.02
C TYR A 151 -9.31 1.61 -6.01
N PHE A 152 -9.31 2.30 -4.87
CA PHE A 152 -9.81 3.68 -4.74
C PHE A 152 -9.09 4.42 -3.61
N GLY A 153 -8.95 5.75 -3.77
CA GLY A 153 -8.37 6.61 -2.74
C GLY A 153 -9.40 7.59 -2.20
N LEU A 154 -9.35 7.85 -0.89
CA LEU A 154 -10.32 8.69 -0.20
C LEU A 154 -9.64 9.81 0.58
N PHE A 155 -10.36 10.91 0.69
CA PHE A 155 -10.11 11.97 1.66
C PHE A 155 -11.32 12.05 2.59
N GLU A 156 -11.09 12.00 3.91
CA GLU A 156 -12.17 11.98 4.92
C GLU A 156 -13.26 10.91 4.64
N GLY A 157 -12.85 9.75 4.13
CA GLY A 157 -13.75 8.65 3.80
C GLY A 157 -14.62 8.87 2.56
N LYS A 158 -14.35 9.90 1.76
CA LYS A 158 -15.10 10.26 0.54
C LYS A 158 -14.19 10.43 -0.66
N ASP A 159 -14.78 10.45 -1.84
CA ASP A 159 -14.07 10.81 -3.06
C ASP A 159 -13.48 12.23 -2.93
N PRO A 160 -12.21 12.43 -3.33
CA PRO A 160 -11.58 13.74 -3.23
C PRO A 160 -12.29 14.74 -4.14
N ASN A 161 -12.64 15.92 -3.65
CA ASN A 161 -13.34 16.94 -4.45
C ASN A 161 -12.77 18.35 -4.17
N PRO A 162 -11.53 18.64 -4.61
CA PRO A 162 -10.93 19.95 -4.45
C PRO A 162 -11.60 21.01 -5.31
N SER A 163 -11.56 22.25 -4.84
CA SER A 163 -12.07 23.42 -5.56
C SER A 163 -11.01 24.07 -6.45
N ARG A 164 -9.71 23.81 -6.20
CA ARG A 164 -8.57 24.28 -7.00
C ARG A 164 -7.33 23.41 -6.78
N ASP A 165 -6.43 23.41 -7.77
CA ASP A 165 -5.06 22.88 -7.68
C ASP A 165 -4.96 21.48 -7.02
N PRO A 166 -5.55 20.43 -7.63
CA PRO A 166 -5.55 19.11 -7.02
C PRO A 166 -4.13 18.60 -6.82
N GLY A 167 -3.90 18.01 -5.64
CA GLY A 167 -2.72 17.17 -5.40
C GLY A 167 -2.71 15.94 -6.31
N TYR A 168 -1.69 15.12 -6.18
CA TYR A 168 -1.55 13.90 -6.96
C TYR A 168 -0.93 12.78 -6.15
N ILE A 169 -1.31 11.55 -6.51
CA ILE A 169 -0.77 10.32 -5.94
C ILE A 169 0.25 9.76 -6.94
N ILE A 170 1.46 9.47 -6.48
CA ILE A 170 2.39 8.62 -7.21
C ILE A 170 2.26 7.22 -6.60
N MET A 171 1.85 6.25 -7.42
CA MET A 171 1.68 4.87 -6.97
C MET A 171 2.13 3.88 -8.03
N SER A 172 2.76 2.81 -7.57
CA SER A 172 2.90 1.53 -8.28
C SER A 172 2.36 0.41 -7.40
N SER A 173 1.48 -0.43 -7.92
CA SER A 173 0.88 -1.54 -7.16
C SER A 173 0.89 -2.85 -7.96
N PHE A 174 1.04 -3.96 -7.24
CA PHE A 174 1.24 -5.28 -7.79
C PHE A 174 0.60 -6.36 -6.93
N LEU A 175 0.25 -7.49 -7.56
CA LEU A 175 0.13 -8.77 -6.88
C LEU A 175 1.40 -9.58 -7.11
N VAL A 176 1.99 -10.06 -6.02
CA VAL A 176 3.17 -10.91 -6.03
C VAL A 176 2.76 -12.32 -5.60
N PHE A 177 3.01 -13.30 -6.47
CA PHE A 177 2.64 -14.69 -6.24
C PHE A 177 3.88 -15.48 -5.82
N TYR A 178 3.74 -16.26 -4.76
CA TYR A 178 4.80 -17.06 -4.17
C TYR A 178 4.47 -18.55 -4.24
N LYS A 179 5.49 -19.38 -4.39
CA LYS A 179 5.41 -20.85 -4.38
C LYS A 179 6.55 -21.48 -3.60
#